data_AF-A0A5P2CQR8-F1
#
_entry.id   AF-A0A5P2CQR8-F1
#
_cell.length_a   1.000
_cell.length_b   1.000
_cell.length_c   1.000
_cell.angle_alpha   90.00
_cell.angle_beta   90.00
_cell.angle_gamma   90.00
#
_symmetry.space_group_name_H-M   'P 1'
#
loop_
_entity.id
_entity.type
_entity.pdbx_description
1 polymer ?
#
loop_
_entity_poly.entity_id
_entity_poly.type
_entity_poly.pdbx_seq_one_letter_code
_entity_poly.pdbx_strand_id
1 'polypeptide(L)'
;MPLAERQAYQVPDFWTVFGHSYMQYAFGTFYQTGRADSLLRASFDIEHANWQNFSVNGARAFTEGASTGGFGRFLNRVKRPQRGGPYVADGGTLLLDYGINDIGLLGNTTQLRTGFIHAMRTMISRWRASVIYENGFQVGTRTSYGAGFASVAAVGYTSGDSAHWCTSTTNANFTLTLPSDYNGEPVGIGLVGASGTSGGVVTWGGTAGVTGTTSVSDIMPTAAATHCPVTKRITNLTASNAGQTITGTVNTLDSGGAVMLDCWWLEAKVPPPVIVCNIAKLTAAGYTGNYAGWSGTESSRDADVDAWNADLRTLVAEFDSMVQLADLDAVIGKDATALFTDGLHPNEKGAAEIVDAIRDAVKRITPTSPSPTMNVNPSAPRAGPSLRPHVNGLWYTADHVGTLLTVTPAAGDMWAIPVWVTQGREFWNRLATRTGSTAGATNTTQIRWGLYDDVGWSGYPCELVNEATAAGVLSLSTSANTISMSPTSGTGSITWVLDPGLYWLAIKYTAVRTTPQSITSLQGPNSVMSNLTTGADIFAAATNYPNGYKLTGQGTGAFPGTFPSGAVATASAPYIGVQAFIQPTN
;
A
#
# COMPACT_ATOMS: atom_id res chain seq x y z
N MET A 1 7.33 -34.69 -25.07
CA MET A 1 6.63 -33.43 -25.36
C MET A 1 7.68 -32.42 -25.77
N PRO A 2 7.57 -31.76 -26.94
CA PRO A 2 8.43 -30.63 -27.23
C PRO A 2 8.18 -29.56 -26.16
N LEU A 3 9.25 -29.09 -25.51
CA LEU A 3 9.17 -27.95 -24.62
C LEU A 3 8.59 -26.79 -25.43
N ALA A 4 7.51 -26.19 -24.94
CA ALA A 4 7.01 -24.95 -25.52
C ALA A 4 8.19 -23.98 -25.67
N GLU A 5 8.27 -23.33 -26.82
CA GLU A 5 9.30 -22.33 -27.07
C GLU A 5 9.27 -21.34 -25.90
N ARG A 6 10.38 -21.22 -25.17
CA ARG A 6 10.47 -20.36 -23.99
C ARG A 6 10.04 -18.97 -24.45
N GLN A 7 9.00 -18.40 -23.82
CA GLN A 7 8.53 -17.06 -24.16
C GLN A 7 9.73 -16.13 -24.22
N ALA A 8 9.91 -15.47 -25.37
CA ALA A 8 11.05 -14.59 -25.63
C ALA A 8 11.09 -13.38 -24.68
N TYR A 9 10.00 -13.13 -23.96
CA TYR A 9 9.83 -12.08 -22.97
C TYR A 9 9.89 -12.69 -21.56
N GLN A 10 10.84 -12.22 -20.76
CA GLN A 10 10.93 -12.58 -19.34
C GLN A 10 9.95 -11.71 -18.56
N VAL A 11 8.87 -12.33 -18.09
CA VAL A 11 7.90 -11.69 -17.21
C VAL A 11 8.55 -11.50 -15.83
N PRO A 12 8.44 -10.31 -15.23
CA PRO A 12 8.84 -10.10 -13.85
C PRO A 12 8.03 -11.02 -12.93
N ASP A 13 8.71 -11.81 -12.10
CA ASP A 13 8.06 -12.70 -11.15
C ASP A 13 7.55 -11.91 -9.93
N PHE A 14 8.30 -10.90 -9.48
CA PHE A 14 7.94 -10.08 -8.33
C PHE A 14 7.35 -8.72 -8.71
N TRP A 15 6.26 -8.35 -8.06
CA TRP A 15 5.51 -7.13 -8.31
C TRP A 15 5.18 -6.38 -7.03
N THR A 16 5.27 -5.05 -7.10
CA THR A 16 4.79 -4.15 -6.06
C THR A 16 3.85 -3.12 -6.67
N VAL A 17 2.68 -2.97 -6.07
CA VAL A 17 1.63 -2.08 -6.56
C VAL A 17 1.36 -0.99 -5.56
N PHE A 18 1.24 0.23 -6.07
CA PHE A 18 0.86 1.42 -5.32
C PHE A 18 -0.19 2.17 -6.14
N GLY A 19 -1.23 2.68 -5.49
CA GLY A 19 -2.28 3.38 -6.22
C GLY A 19 -3.70 3.08 -5.77
N HIS A 20 -4.59 3.02 -6.75
CA HIS A 20 -6.02 2.99 -6.58
C HIS A 20 -6.50 1.69 -5.94
N SER A 21 -7.58 1.82 -5.17
CA SER A 21 -8.26 0.72 -4.50
C SER A 21 -8.73 -0.41 -5.39
N TYR A 22 -9.03 -0.24 -6.68
CA TYR A 22 -9.51 -1.38 -7.50
C TYR A 22 -8.40 -2.39 -7.80
N MET A 23 -7.14 -2.03 -7.53
CA MET A 23 -6.04 -2.97 -7.47
C MET A 23 -6.04 -3.78 -6.18
N GLN A 24 -6.84 -3.47 -5.15
CA GLN A 24 -6.76 -4.12 -3.83
C GLN A 24 -8.12 -4.61 -3.32
N TYR A 25 -9.20 -3.90 -3.60
CA TYR A 25 -10.54 -4.14 -3.08
C TYR A 25 -11.52 -4.41 -4.22
N ALA A 26 -12.48 -5.30 -3.96
CA ALA A 26 -13.56 -5.62 -4.88
C ALA A 26 -14.69 -4.58 -4.76
N PHE A 27 -14.43 -3.31 -5.11
CA PHE A 27 -15.46 -2.27 -5.08
C PHE A 27 -16.41 -2.34 -6.28
N GLY A 28 -15.90 -2.71 -7.45
CA GLY A 28 -16.70 -2.82 -8.69
C GLY A 28 -16.95 -4.25 -9.17
N THR A 29 -16.33 -5.25 -8.52
CA THR A 29 -16.41 -6.67 -8.92
C THR A 29 -17.26 -7.44 -7.93
N PHE A 30 -18.04 -8.41 -8.42
CA PHE A 30 -18.83 -9.30 -7.58
C PHE A 30 -17.96 -10.27 -6.77
N TYR A 31 -16.80 -10.64 -7.32
CA TYR A 31 -15.87 -11.58 -6.70
C TYR A 31 -14.49 -10.96 -6.50
N GLN A 32 -13.82 -11.37 -5.42
CA GLN A 32 -12.41 -10.99 -5.16
C GLN A 32 -11.47 -11.47 -6.27
N THR A 33 -11.80 -12.60 -6.90
CA THR A 33 -11.04 -13.14 -8.04
C THR A 33 -11.18 -12.30 -9.32
N GLY A 34 -12.21 -11.45 -9.39
CA GLY A 34 -12.46 -10.54 -10.51
C GLY A 34 -11.69 -9.23 -10.44
N ARG A 35 -11.00 -8.95 -9.32
CA ARG A 35 -10.19 -7.73 -9.14
C ARG A 35 -9.04 -7.68 -10.14
N ALA A 36 -8.61 -6.48 -10.49
CA ALA A 36 -7.52 -6.27 -11.45
C ALA A 36 -6.21 -6.93 -11.00
N ASP A 37 -5.85 -6.88 -9.70
CA ASP A 37 -4.64 -7.54 -9.19
C ASP A 37 -4.73 -9.07 -9.21
N SER A 38 -5.89 -9.64 -8.90
CA SER A 38 -6.14 -11.07 -8.98
C SER A 38 -5.99 -11.56 -10.42
N LEU A 39 -6.64 -10.89 -11.37
CA LEU A 39 -6.55 -11.22 -12.79
C LEU A 39 -5.13 -11.00 -13.32
N LEU A 40 -4.43 -9.97 -12.88
CA LEU A 40 -3.05 -9.69 -13.27
C LEU A 40 -2.11 -10.81 -12.82
N ARG A 41 -2.19 -11.22 -11.55
CA ARG A 41 -1.41 -12.34 -11.01
C ARG A 41 -1.67 -13.63 -11.76
N ALA A 42 -2.95 -13.95 -11.99
CA ALA A 42 -3.32 -15.13 -12.76
C ALA A 42 -2.80 -15.07 -14.21
N SER A 43 -2.82 -13.90 -14.85
CA SER A 43 -2.39 -13.72 -16.25
C SER A 43 -0.88 -13.89 -16.46
N PHE A 44 -0.09 -13.64 -15.41
CA PHE A 44 1.36 -13.71 -15.42
C PHE A 44 1.92 -14.90 -14.64
N ASP A 45 1.05 -15.74 -14.06
CA ASP A 45 1.42 -16.86 -13.18
C ASP A 45 2.30 -16.40 -12.00
N ILE A 46 1.94 -15.26 -11.39
CA ILE A 46 2.68 -14.67 -10.28
C ILE A 46 2.25 -15.35 -8.98
N GLU A 47 3.22 -15.93 -8.26
CA GLU A 47 2.97 -16.49 -6.94
C GLU A 47 2.52 -15.41 -5.94
N HIS A 48 1.64 -15.77 -5.01
CA HIS A 48 1.14 -14.84 -3.98
C HIS A 48 2.26 -14.20 -3.14
N ALA A 49 3.34 -14.96 -2.87
CA ALA A 49 4.50 -14.45 -2.14
C ALA A 49 5.29 -13.40 -2.92
N ASN A 50 5.12 -13.37 -4.25
CA ASN A 50 5.79 -12.45 -5.16
C ASN A 50 4.95 -11.19 -5.48
N TRP A 51 3.86 -10.97 -4.74
CA TRP A 51 2.99 -9.81 -4.91
C TRP A 51 2.91 -8.97 -3.65
N GLN A 52 3.24 -7.68 -3.75
CA GLN A 52 3.03 -6.71 -2.67
C GLN A 52 2.06 -5.62 -3.13
N ASN A 53 1.01 -5.40 -2.35
CA ASN A 53 -0.02 -4.45 -2.71
C ASN A 53 -0.18 -3.39 -1.61
N PHE A 54 0.18 -2.15 -1.95
CA PHE A 54 0.11 -0.98 -1.08
C PHE A 54 -0.93 0.04 -1.55
N SER A 55 -1.76 -0.31 -2.52
CA SER A 55 -2.90 0.50 -2.94
C SER A 55 -3.82 0.79 -1.75
N VAL A 56 -4.68 1.81 -1.88
CA VAL A 56 -5.68 2.18 -0.87
C VAL A 56 -6.91 2.82 -1.51
N ASN A 57 -8.00 2.89 -0.76
CA ASN A 57 -9.13 3.73 -1.13
C ASN A 57 -8.77 5.22 -1.05
N GLY A 58 -9.21 5.99 -2.04
CA GLY A 58 -8.93 7.44 -2.13
C GLY A 58 -7.46 7.78 -2.33
N ALA A 59 -6.66 6.86 -2.89
CA ALA A 59 -5.23 7.04 -3.09
C ALA A 59 -4.93 8.29 -3.92
N ARG A 60 -4.06 9.16 -3.42
CA ARG A 60 -3.63 10.40 -4.10
C ARG A 60 -2.12 10.49 -4.13
N ALA A 61 -1.52 10.52 -5.32
CA ALA A 61 -0.07 10.38 -5.51
C ALA A 61 0.72 11.46 -4.77
N PHE A 62 0.25 12.71 -4.77
CA PHE A 62 1.00 13.87 -4.23
C PHE A 62 0.45 14.42 -2.91
N THR A 63 -0.52 13.76 -2.28
CA THR A 63 -0.96 14.14 -0.94
C THR A 63 -0.04 13.51 0.11
N GLU A 64 0.30 14.27 1.16
CA GLU A 64 1.14 13.80 2.25
C GLU A 64 0.49 12.68 3.07
N GLY A 65 1.32 12.00 3.88
CA GLY A 65 0.87 11.02 4.87
C GLY A 65 0.82 9.60 4.34
N ALA A 66 1.19 8.63 5.20
CA ALA A 66 1.19 7.23 4.80
C ALA A 66 -0.22 6.63 4.62
N SER A 67 -1.25 7.26 5.21
CA SER A 67 -2.64 6.82 5.11
C SER A 67 -3.30 7.18 3.79
N THR A 68 -2.82 8.22 3.09
CA THR A 68 -3.40 8.70 1.82
C THR A 68 -2.97 7.86 0.61
N GLY A 69 -2.08 6.88 0.83
CA GLY A 69 -1.59 6.00 -0.22
C GLY A 69 -0.63 6.63 -1.22
N GLY A 70 -0.29 7.91 -1.07
CA GLY A 70 0.59 8.65 -1.98
C GLY A 70 2.08 8.44 -1.76
N PHE A 71 2.87 9.41 -2.20
CA PHE A 71 4.32 9.41 -2.08
C PHE A 71 4.79 9.21 -0.64
N GLY A 72 4.08 9.73 0.36
CA GLY A 72 4.45 9.58 1.77
C GLY A 72 4.44 8.10 2.20
N ARG A 73 3.46 7.32 1.73
CA ARG A 73 3.44 5.87 1.92
C ARG A 73 4.59 5.22 1.15
N PHE A 74 4.77 5.60 -0.12
CA PHE A 74 5.81 5.04 -0.98
C PHE A 74 7.20 5.19 -0.34
N LEU A 75 7.58 6.40 0.05
CA LEU A 75 8.89 6.69 0.63
C LEU A 75 9.13 5.93 1.95
N ASN A 76 8.09 5.73 2.75
CA ASN A 76 8.18 4.97 4.01
C ASN A 76 8.30 3.44 3.81
N ARG A 77 7.68 2.91 2.75
CA ARG A 77 7.64 1.45 2.48
C ARG A 77 8.82 1.00 1.61
N VAL A 78 9.28 1.84 0.69
CA VAL A 78 10.36 1.50 -0.24
C VAL A 78 11.71 1.84 0.40
N LYS A 79 12.16 0.92 1.26
CA LYS A 79 13.53 0.90 1.78
C LYS A 79 14.35 -0.10 0.96
N ARG A 80 15.47 0.33 0.36
CA ARG A 80 16.34 -0.54 -0.45
C ARG A 80 17.50 -1.09 0.39
N PRO A 81 17.85 -2.39 0.26
CA PRO A 81 19.07 -2.92 0.86
C PRO A 81 20.27 -2.21 0.27
N GLN A 82 21.15 -1.78 1.16
CA GLN A 82 22.24 -0.88 0.88
C GLN A 82 23.52 -1.65 0.62
N ARG A 83 23.89 -1.73 -0.66
CA ARG A 83 25.13 -2.38 -1.09
C ARG A 83 26.01 -1.34 -1.79
N GLY A 84 27.32 -1.40 -1.56
CA GLY A 84 28.28 -0.75 -2.46
C GLY A 84 28.24 -1.41 -3.85
N GLY A 85 29.12 -1.01 -4.77
CA GLY A 85 29.19 -1.63 -6.08
C GLY A 85 29.24 -3.18 -6.01
N PRO A 86 28.50 -3.91 -6.87
CA PRO A 86 27.70 -3.41 -7.99
C PRO A 86 26.33 -2.83 -7.57
N TYR A 87 25.99 -1.68 -8.16
CA TYR A 87 24.75 -0.94 -7.95
C TYR A 87 23.55 -1.62 -8.64
N VAL A 88 23.00 -2.64 -7.99
CA VAL A 88 21.76 -3.34 -8.40
C VAL A 88 20.57 -2.90 -7.57
N ALA A 89 19.41 -2.78 -8.21
CA ALA A 89 18.16 -2.54 -7.51
C ALA A 89 17.57 -3.87 -7.03
N ASP A 90 16.93 -3.85 -5.87
CA ASP A 90 16.09 -4.94 -5.37
C ASP A 90 14.62 -4.61 -5.64
N GLY A 91 13.71 -5.57 -5.62
CA GLY A 91 12.28 -5.33 -5.45
C GLY A 91 11.38 -5.57 -6.65
N GLY A 92 11.88 -6.14 -7.76
CA GLY A 92 11.04 -6.49 -8.92
C GLY A 92 10.32 -5.30 -9.57
N THR A 93 9.19 -5.56 -10.23
CA THR A 93 8.45 -4.56 -11.00
C THR A 93 7.54 -3.71 -10.13
N LEU A 94 7.51 -2.41 -10.43
CA LEU A 94 6.55 -1.48 -9.84
C LEU A 94 5.36 -1.25 -10.78
N LEU A 95 4.17 -1.23 -10.22
CA LEU A 95 2.96 -0.71 -10.86
C LEU A 95 2.48 0.51 -10.07
N LEU A 96 2.33 1.65 -10.75
CA LEU A 96 1.78 2.89 -10.20
C LEU A 96 0.43 3.17 -10.85
N ASP A 97 -0.60 3.32 -10.03
CA ASP A 97 -1.98 3.50 -10.50
C ASP A 97 -2.69 4.64 -9.75
N TYR A 98 -2.54 5.86 -10.24
CA TYR A 98 -3.00 7.07 -9.55
C TYR A 98 -3.70 8.02 -10.52
N GLY A 99 -4.28 9.09 -9.98
CA GLY A 99 -4.67 10.26 -10.77
C GLY A 99 -6.14 10.62 -10.70
N ILE A 100 -7.08 9.69 -10.81
CA ILE A 100 -8.50 10.07 -10.84
C ILE A 100 -8.98 10.70 -9.51
N ASN A 101 -8.52 10.17 -8.37
CA ASN A 101 -8.79 10.76 -7.05
C ASN A 101 -8.01 12.06 -6.84
N ASP A 102 -6.81 12.18 -7.42
CA ASP A 102 -6.03 13.41 -7.39
C ASP A 102 -6.78 14.54 -8.11
N ILE A 103 -7.26 14.30 -9.35
CA ILE A 103 -8.03 15.27 -10.12
C ILE A 103 -9.40 15.53 -9.48
N GLY A 104 -10.14 14.47 -9.17
CA GLY A 104 -11.55 14.58 -8.77
C GLY A 104 -11.77 15.20 -7.40
N LEU A 105 -10.77 15.15 -6.50
CA LEU A 105 -10.85 15.73 -5.16
C LEU A 105 -10.08 17.05 -5.03
N LEU A 106 -9.03 17.28 -5.83
CA LEU A 106 -8.17 18.46 -5.71
C LEU A 106 -8.36 19.45 -6.86
N GLY A 107 -8.84 18.98 -8.01
CA GLY A 107 -9.11 19.77 -9.22
C GLY A 107 -8.03 19.67 -10.29
N ASN A 108 -8.22 20.43 -11.39
CA ASN A 108 -7.27 20.49 -12.50
C ASN A 108 -6.66 21.89 -12.66
N THR A 109 -5.51 22.11 -12.04
CA THR A 109 -4.68 23.30 -12.31
C THR A 109 -3.29 22.86 -12.77
N THR A 110 -2.59 23.72 -13.51
CA THR A 110 -1.20 23.47 -13.90
C THR A 110 -0.30 23.18 -12.70
N GLN A 111 -0.58 23.83 -11.57
CA GLN A 111 0.17 23.65 -10.33
C GLN A 111 -0.07 22.28 -9.70
N LEU A 112 -1.33 21.82 -9.64
CA LEU A 112 -1.66 20.47 -9.15
C LEU A 112 -1.02 19.39 -10.03
N ARG A 113 -1.07 19.56 -11.37
CA ARG A 113 -0.37 18.66 -12.31
C ARG A 113 1.13 18.65 -12.07
N THR A 114 1.73 19.81 -11.82
CA THR A 114 3.16 19.92 -11.50
C THR A 114 3.52 19.12 -10.25
N GLY A 115 2.76 19.29 -9.16
CA GLY A 115 2.91 18.49 -7.94
C GLY A 115 2.76 16.98 -8.18
N PHE A 116 1.71 16.57 -8.89
CA PHE A 116 1.48 15.16 -9.26
C PHE A 116 2.67 14.57 -10.03
N ILE A 117 3.17 15.27 -11.05
CA ILE A 117 4.30 14.81 -11.85
C ILE A 117 5.60 14.75 -11.02
N HIS A 118 5.82 15.68 -10.10
CA HIS A 118 6.96 15.61 -9.18
C HIS A 118 6.88 14.41 -8.22
N ALA A 119 5.69 14.10 -7.69
CA ALA A 119 5.47 12.91 -6.87
C ALA A 119 5.73 11.63 -7.66
N MET A 120 5.13 11.49 -8.84
CA MET A 120 5.31 10.32 -9.70
C MET A 120 6.78 10.14 -10.14
N ARG A 121 7.46 11.23 -10.54
CA ARG A 121 8.90 11.22 -10.87
C ARG A 121 9.74 10.72 -9.71
N THR A 122 9.45 11.18 -8.51
CA THR A 122 10.15 10.75 -7.29
C THR A 122 9.94 9.26 -7.06
N MET A 123 8.70 8.76 -7.12
CA MET A 123 8.40 7.34 -6.92
C MET A 123 9.10 6.45 -7.96
N ILE A 124 9.04 6.81 -9.26
CA ILE A 124 9.70 6.06 -10.33
C ILE A 124 11.21 6.03 -10.12
N SER A 125 11.85 7.19 -9.93
CA SER A 125 13.31 7.28 -9.74
C SER A 125 13.76 6.57 -8.47
N ARG A 126 13.01 6.71 -7.37
CA ARG A 126 13.32 6.07 -6.08
C ARG A 126 13.14 4.56 -6.14
N TRP A 127 12.14 4.04 -6.84
CA TRP A 127 12.02 2.60 -7.08
C TRP A 127 13.26 2.06 -7.79
N ARG A 128 13.75 2.80 -8.77
CA ARG A 128 14.91 2.43 -9.57
C ARG A 128 16.24 2.60 -8.83
N ALA A 129 16.24 3.11 -7.60
CA ALA A 129 17.42 3.28 -6.77
C ALA A 129 18.09 1.94 -6.43
N SER A 130 19.41 1.89 -6.55
CA SER A 130 20.27 0.81 -6.06
C SER A 130 20.77 1.09 -4.64
N VAL A 131 21.12 2.34 -4.36
CA VAL A 131 21.62 2.82 -3.07
C VAL A 131 21.01 4.17 -2.76
N ILE A 132 20.75 4.40 -1.48
CA ILE A 132 20.18 5.63 -0.95
C ILE A 132 21.12 6.14 0.14
N TYR A 133 21.35 7.45 0.13
CA TYR A 133 22.16 8.17 1.10
C TYR A 133 21.29 9.16 1.90
N GLU A 134 21.76 9.53 3.10
CA GLU A 134 21.08 10.33 4.15
C GLU A 134 20.01 9.61 4.98
N ASN A 135 19.43 10.26 5.99
CA ASN A 135 18.20 9.85 6.71
C ASN A 135 18.21 8.49 7.43
N GLY A 136 19.33 8.11 8.05
CA GLY A 136 19.45 6.82 8.76
C GLY A 136 19.71 5.63 7.83
N PHE A 137 19.94 5.88 6.54
CA PHE A 137 20.38 4.88 5.59
C PHE A 137 21.91 4.61 5.80
N GLN A 138 22.24 3.41 6.31
CA GLN A 138 23.56 2.89 6.77
C GLN A 138 24.80 2.99 5.84
N VAL A 139 24.73 3.33 4.54
CA VAL A 139 25.95 3.57 3.74
C VAL A 139 26.46 4.97 4.06
N GLY A 140 27.55 5.03 4.83
CA GLY A 140 28.13 6.22 5.47
C GLY A 140 27.86 7.58 4.83
N THR A 141 27.75 8.62 5.66
CA THR A 141 27.43 10.00 5.26
C THR A 141 28.37 10.52 4.17
N ARG A 142 27.83 10.60 2.94
CA ARG A 142 28.47 11.20 1.75
C ARG A 142 27.96 12.62 1.47
N THR A 143 27.21 13.17 2.42
CA THR A 143 26.70 14.53 2.34
C THR A 143 27.42 15.36 3.38
N SER A 144 27.85 16.54 2.98
CA SER A 144 28.29 17.58 3.90
C SER A 144 27.34 18.78 3.80
N TYR A 145 27.09 19.40 4.94
CA TYR A 145 26.21 20.55 5.06
C TYR A 145 27.03 21.77 5.45
N GLY A 146 26.88 22.84 4.68
CA GLY A 146 27.43 24.15 5.00
C GLY A 146 26.60 24.86 6.07
N ALA A 147 27.09 26.04 6.49
CA ALA A 147 26.37 26.88 7.43
C ALA A 147 24.97 27.24 6.90
N GLY A 148 23.95 27.09 7.75
CA GLY A 148 22.54 27.35 7.42
C GLY A 148 21.67 26.10 7.32
N PHE A 149 22.26 24.91 7.16
CA PHE A 149 21.53 23.64 7.21
C PHE A 149 21.48 23.08 8.64
N ALA A 150 20.28 22.72 9.09
CA ALA A 150 20.05 22.04 10.36
C ALA A 150 19.31 20.72 10.15
N SER A 151 19.56 19.74 11.01
CA SER A 151 18.82 18.48 11.01
C SER A 151 17.46 18.64 11.65
N VAL A 152 16.44 17.97 11.09
CA VAL A 152 15.08 17.87 11.62
C VAL A 152 14.64 16.43 11.69
N ALA A 153 13.72 16.14 12.61
CA ALA A 153 13.08 14.83 12.68
C ALA A 153 12.23 14.58 11.43
N ALA A 154 12.15 13.32 11.03
CA ALA A 154 11.29 12.91 9.93
C ALA A 154 9.80 13.09 10.24
N VAL A 155 9.06 13.32 9.18
CA VAL A 155 7.63 13.66 9.16
C VAL A 155 6.97 12.93 7.99
N GLY A 156 5.64 12.99 7.89
CA GLY A 156 4.84 12.20 6.94
C GLY A 156 5.10 12.43 5.44
N TYR A 157 6.10 13.25 5.09
CA TYR A 157 6.49 13.62 3.73
C TYR A 157 8.00 13.44 3.43
N THR A 158 8.75 12.79 4.32
CA THR A 158 10.20 12.49 4.16
C THR A 158 10.47 10.98 4.14
N SER A 159 11.65 10.54 3.70
CA SER A 159 11.95 9.13 3.40
C SER A 159 12.67 8.32 4.48
N GLY A 160 13.10 8.92 5.60
CA GLY A 160 13.78 8.21 6.68
C GLY A 160 13.48 8.79 8.06
N ASP A 161 14.47 8.83 8.97
CA ASP A 161 14.27 9.26 10.37
C ASP A 161 14.62 10.75 10.63
N SER A 162 15.33 11.37 9.69
CA SER A 162 15.67 12.79 9.71
C SER A 162 15.56 13.39 8.31
N ALA A 163 15.64 14.71 8.21
CA ALA A 163 15.90 15.46 6.97
C ALA A 163 16.74 16.71 7.31
N HIS A 164 17.18 17.48 6.31
CA HIS A 164 17.98 18.68 6.54
C HIS A 164 17.41 19.91 5.82
N TRP A 165 17.12 20.96 6.58
CA TRP A 165 16.52 22.19 6.07
C TRP A 165 17.45 23.40 6.16
N CYS A 166 17.31 24.31 5.20
CA CYS A 166 17.81 25.67 5.27
C CYS A 166 16.62 26.63 5.31
N THR A 167 16.50 27.42 6.39
CA THR A 167 15.33 28.28 6.65
C THR A 167 15.65 29.77 6.71
N SER A 168 16.91 30.16 6.85
CA SER A 168 17.29 31.56 7.11
C SER A 168 18.54 32.05 6.40
N THR A 169 19.26 31.18 5.69
CA THR A 169 20.59 31.50 5.16
C THR A 169 20.61 31.31 3.65
N THR A 170 20.62 32.41 2.91
CA THR A 170 20.94 32.37 1.48
C THR A 170 22.41 32.06 1.27
N ASN A 171 22.73 31.41 0.16
CA ASN A 171 24.03 30.80 -0.17
C ASN A 171 24.47 29.66 0.76
N ALA A 172 23.58 29.12 1.60
CA ALA A 172 23.82 27.86 2.29
C ALA A 172 23.96 26.73 1.26
N ASN A 173 24.89 25.80 1.49
CA ASN A 173 25.12 24.69 0.57
C ASN A 173 25.00 23.33 1.25
N PHE A 174 24.66 22.33 0.47
CA PHE A 174 24.93 20.93 0.77
C PHE A 174 25.74 20.34 -0.38
N THR A 175 26.66 19.44 -0.07
CA THR A 175 27.54 18.82 -1.05
C THR A 175 27.41 17.30 -0.97
N LEU A 176 27.12 16.68 -2.10
CA LEU A 176 26.99 15.25 -2.28
C LEU A 176 28.26 14.73 -2.94
N THR A 177 28.96 13.79 -2.30
CA THR A 177 30.16 13.17 -2.87
C THR A 177 29.82 11.86 -3.53
N LEU A 178 30.03 11.79 -4.86
CA LEU A 178 29.84 10.56 -5.62
C LEU A 178 30.80 9.47 -5.13
N PRO A 179 30.36 8.20 -5.10
CA PRO A 179 31.22 7.08 -4.77
C PRO A 179 32.48 7.00 -5.63
N SER A 180 33.56 6.49 -5.05
CA SER A 180 34.82 6.25 -5.77
C SER A 180 34.68 5.14 -6.82
N ASP A 181 33.66 4.31 -6.69
CA ASP A 181 33.27 3.24 -7.64
C ASP A 181 32.04 3.64 -8.49
N TYR A 182 31.65 4.92 -8.49
CA TYR A 182 30.57 5.43 -9.35
C TYR A 182 30.88 5.20 -10.83
N ASN A 183 29.90 4.72 -11.60
CA ASN A 183 30.08 4.26 -12.97
C ASN A 183 29.09 4.87 -13.96
N GLY A 184 28.62 6.10 -13.66
CA GLY A 184 27.71 6.85 -14.53
C GLY A 184 26.23 6.57 -14.29
N GLU A 185 25.86 6.01 -13.12
CA GLU A 185 24.46 5.82 -12.74
C GLU A 185 23.70 7.15 -12.66
N PRO A 186 22.42 7.24 -13.07
CA PRO A 186 21.63 8.43 -12.83
C PRO A 186 21.58 8.78 -11.34
N VAL A 187 21.77 10.06 -11.03
CA VAL A 187 21.73 10.58 -9.65
C VAL A 187 20.37 11.25 -9.41
N GLY A 188 19.63 10.78 -8.41
CA GLY A 188 18.40 11.40 -7.95
C GLY A 188 18.64 12.17 -6.66
N ILE A 189 18.21 13.44 -6.61
CA ILE A 189 18.28 14.28 -5.42
C ILE A 189 16.85 14.65 -5.03
N GLY A 190 16.39 14.14 -3.89
CA GLY A 190 15.06 14.36 -3.35
C GLY A 190 15.03 15.61 -2.47
N LEU A 191 14.33 16.64 -2.95
CA LEU A 191 13.99 17.83 -2.19
C LEU A 191 12.54 17.79 -1.76
N VAL A 192 12.16 18.61 -0.79
CA VAL A 192 10.75 18.80 -0.43
C VAL A 192 10.27 20.14 -0.99
N GLY A 193 9.35 20.05 -1.95
CA GLY A 193 8.53 21.14 -2.46
C GLY A 193 7.51 21.58 -1.42
N ALA A 194 7.27 22.89 -1.32
CA ALA A 194 6.27 23.46 -0.44
C ALA A 194 5.10 24.05 -1.23
N SER A 195 3.96 24.20 -0.55
CA SER A 195 2.77 24.82 -1.11
C SER A 195 2.81 26.34 -1.07
N GLY A 196 2.18 26.99 -2.06
CA GLY A 196 2.06 28.45 -2.13
C GLY A 196 3.41 29.17 -2.20
N THR A 197 3.49 30.39 -1.65
CA THR A 197 4.69 31.25 -1.71
C THR A 197 5.79 30.85 -0.71
N SER A 198 5.87 29.58 -0.32
CA SER A 198 6.90 29.05 0.58
C SER A 198 7.85 28.15 -0.22
N GLY A 199 9.13 28.16 0.12
CA GLY A 199 10.15 27.32 -0.51
C GLY A 199 11.45 28.07 -0.75
N GLY A 200 12.08 27.77 -1.88
CA GLY A 200 13.29 28.42 -2.35
C GLY A 200 13.80 27.85 -3.66
N VAL A 201 14.97 28.33 -4.07
CA VAL A 201 15.63 27.89 -5.31
C VAL A 201 17.02 27.35 -4.98
N VAL A 202 17.27 26.12 -5.43
CA VAL A 202 18.58 25.48 -5.39
C VAL A 202 19.27 25.68 -6.73
N THR A 203 20.49 26.22 -6.71
CA THR A 203 21.38 26.27 -7.87
C THR A 203 22.41 25.15 -7.75
N TRP A 204 22.64 24.45 -8.86
CA TRP A 204 23.53 23.29 -8.90
C TRP A 204 24.93 23.68 -9.38
N GLY A 205 25.93 23.07 -8.76
CA GLY A 205 27.36 23.22 -9.06
C GLY A 205 28.17 22.02 -8.58
N GLY A 206 29.45 22.25 -8.29
CA GLY A 206 30.39 21.23 -7.79
C GLY A 206 31.39 20.79 -8.85
N THR A 207 32.27 19.86 -8.48
CA THR A 207 33.34 19.37 -9.36
C THR A 207 32.85 18.42 -10.46
N ALA A 208 31.64 17.86 -10.32
CA ALA A 208 30.99 17.02 -11.31
C ALA A 208 30.39 17.77 -12.52
N GLY A 209 30.42 19.12 -12.51
CA GLY A 209 29.96 19.94 -13.63
C GLY A 209 28.43 20.02 -13.79
N VAL A 210 27.67 19.65 -12.75
CA VAL A 210 26.21 19.80 -12.74
C VAL A 210 25.84 21.29 -12.65
N THR A 211 24.89 21.74 -13.46
CA THR A 211 24.47 23.15 -13.53
C THR A 211 22.93 23.30 -13.55
N GLY A 212 22.46 24.54 -13.50
CA GLY A 212 21.04 24.91 -13.57
C GLY A 212 20.41 25.11 -12.19
N THR A 213 19.08 25.18 -12.16
CA THR A 213 18.32 25.43 -10.93
C THR A 213 17.19 24.42 -10.74
N THR A 214 16.72 24.31 -9.50
CA THR A 214 15.50 23.61 -9.13
C THR A 214 14.73 24.45 -8.12
N SER A 215 13.50 24.82 -8.48
CA SER A 215 12.58 25.47 -7.56
C SER A 215 11.90 24.41 -6.71
N VAL A 216 11.75 24.68 -5.42
CA VAL A 216 10.87 23.95 -4.50
C VAL A 216 9.74 24.84 -3.98
N SER A 217 9.61 26.02 -4.58
CA SER A 217 8.57 27.02 -4.30
C SER A 217 7.32 26.78 -5.12
N ASP A 218 6.15 27.02 -4.53
CA ASP A 218 4.87 27.05 -5.22
C ASP A 218 4.61 25.80 -6.07
N ILE A 219 4.99 24.63 -5.53
CA ILE A 219 4.84 23.35 -6.24
C ILE A 219 3.38 22.91 -6.29
N MET A 220 2.58 23.35 -5.31
CA MET A 220 1.15 23.02 -5.20
C MET A 220 0.36 24.05 -4.40
N PRO A 221 -0.96 24.14 -4.59
CA PRO A 221 -1.78 25.07 -3.84
C PRO A 221 -1.92 24.61 -2.38
N THR A 222 -1.91 25.56 -1.45
CA THR A 222 -1.99 25.33 0.00
C THR A 222 -3.24 24.56 0.44
N ALA A 223 -4.32 24.62 -0.34
CA ALA A 223 -5.55 23.89 -0.05
C ALA A 223 -5.48 22.37 -0.32
N ALA A 224 -4.49 21.90 -1.10
CA ALA A 224 -4.39 20.51 -1.51
C ALA A 224 -3.48 19.66 -0.61
N ALA A 225 -2.28 20.18 -0.29
CA ALA A 225 -1.31 19.61 0.63
C ALA A 225 -0.29 20.69 1.04
N THR A 226 0.51 20.46 2.07
CA THR A 226 1.56 21.41 2.49
C THR A 226 2.88 21.24 1.75
N HIS A 227 3.19 20.02 1.30
CA HIS A 227 4.45 19.60 0.72
C HIS A 227 4.30 18.46 -0.29
N CYS A 228 5.29 18.33 -1.16
CA CYS A 228 5.43 17.25 -2.13
C CYS A 228 6.90 17.04 -2.49
N PRO A 229 7.34 15.81 -2.79
CA PRO A 229 8.73 15.59 -3.13
C PRO A 229 9.03 16.15 -4.52
N VAL A 230 10.18 16.79 -4.66
CA VAL A 230 10.71 17.32 -5.91
C VAL A 230 12.05 16.64 -6.18
N THR A 231 12.11 15.80 -7.20
CA THR A 231 13.35 15.12 -7.58
C THR A 231 14.08 15.87 -8.69
N LYS A 232 15.32 16.29 -8.42
CA LYS A 232 16.29 16.63 -9.48
C LYS A 232 16.98 15.35 -9.92
N ARG A 233 16.72 14.95 -11.17
CA ARG A 233 17.35 13.77 -11.79
C ARG A 233 18.47 14.22 -12.73
N ILE A 234 19.66 13.65 -12.55
CA ILE A 234 20.87 13.96 -13.34
C ILE A 234 21.29 12.68 -14.08
N THR A 235 21.33 12.73 -15.41
CA THR A 235 21.47 11.54 -16.27
C THR A 235 22.71 11.58 -17.17
N ASN A 236 23.48 12.66 -17.14
CA ASN A 236 24.56 12.93 -18.08
C ASN A 236 25.96 12.76 -17.47
N LEU A 237 26.06 12.25 -16.24
CA LEU A 237 27.34 11.96 -15.58
C LEU A 237 27.90 10.60 -16.03
N THR A 238 29.20 10.42 -15.87
CA THR A 238 29.93 9.21 -16.33
C THR A 238 30.85 8.67 -15.23
N ALA A 239 31.48 7.52 -15.47
CA ALA A 239 32.48 6.95 -14.56
C ALA A 239 33.66 7.90 -14.26
N SER A 240 33.95 8.88 -15.12
CA SER A 240 35.00 9.87 -14.86
C SER A 240 34.64 10.84 -13.73
N ASN A 241 33.36 10.90 -13.34
CA ASN A 241 32.89 11.70 -12.21
C ASN A 241 32.99 10.97 -10.86
N ALA A 242 33.55 9.76 -10.82
CA ALA A 242 33.76 9.04 -9.56
C ALA A 242 34.59 9.86 -8.56
N GLY A 243 34.14 9.92 -7.30
CA GLY A 243 34.75 10.73 -6.25
C GLY A 243 34.53 12.25 -6.36
N GLN A 244 33.91 12.75 -7.44
CA GLN A 244 33.59 14.16 -7.59
C GLN A 244 32.35 14.56 -6.78
N THR A 245 32.08 15.86 -6.73
CA THR A 245 31.03 16.46 -5.91
C THR A 245 29.95 17.12 -6.74
N ILE A 246 28.71 16.99 -6.26
CA ILE A 246 27.55 17.77 -6.69
C ILE A 246 27.19 18.69 -5.53
N THR A 247 27.10 20.00 -5.77
CA THR A 247 26.76 20.97 -4.74
C THR A 247 25.42 21.61 -5.07
N GLY A 248 24.49 21.58 -4.11
CA GLY A 248 23.27 22.37 -4.16
C GLY A 248 23.42 23.60 -3.27
N THR A 249 23.25 24.79 -3.84
CA THR A 249 23.32 26.07 -3.11
C THR A 249 21.94 26.71 -3.08
N VAL A 250 21.44 27.02 -1.88
CA VAL A 250 20.17 27.71 -1.66
C VAL A 250 20.37 29.20 -1.90
N ASN A 251 20.12 29.66 -3.13
CA ASN A 251 20.36 31.05 -3.51
C ASN A 251 19.20 31.99 -3.15
N THR A 252 17.99 31.44 -3.13
CA THR A 252 16.76 32.18 -2.81
C THR A 252 15.95 31.39 -1.81
N LEU A 253 15.40 32.09 -0.81
CA LEU A 253 14.36 31.60 0.09
C LEU A 253 13.17 32.53 -0.03
N ASP A 254 11.98 31.97 -0.14
CA ASP A 254 10.76 32.78 -0.11
C ASP A 254 10.46 33.25 1.32
N SER A 255 9.49 34.17 1.48
CA SER A 255 9.09 34.65 2.79
C SER A 255 8.50 33.51 3.64
N GLY A 256 9.20 33.12 4.71
CA GLY A 256 8.84 31.95 5.52
C GLY A 256 9.16 30.61 4.86
N GLY A 257 9.89 30.62 3.74
CA GLY A 257 10.27 29.46 2.96
C GLY A 257 11.42 28.68 3.57
N ALA A 258 11.47 27.39 3.24
CA ALA A 258 12.56 26.50 3.59
C ALA A 258 12.93 25.66 2.37
N VAL A 259 14.23 25.40 2.18
CA VAL A 259 14.70 24.35 1.28
C VAL A 259 15.10 23.16 2.11
N MET A 260 14.44 22.02 1.88
CA MET A 260 14.74 20.77 2.57
C MET A 260 15.33 19.77 1.59
N LEU A 261 16.51 19.25 1.93
CA LEU A 261 17.05 18.03 1.36
C LEU A 261 16.49 16.87 2.18
N ASP A 262 15.68 16.04 1.53
CA ASP A 262 15.26 14.77 2.10
C ASP A 262 16.42 13.78 1.96
N CYS A 263 16.68 13.28 0.77
CA CYS A 263 17.73 12.30 0.54
C CYS A 263 18.30 12.39 -0.87
N TRP A 264 19.29 11.56 -1.19
CA TRP A 264 19.73 11.36 -2.57
C TRP A 264 20.09 9.90 -2.82
N TRP A 265 20.14 9.49 -4.08
CA TRP A 265 20.34 8.09 -4.46
C TRP A 265 21.02 7.97 -5.82
N LEU A 266 21.54 6.77 -6.07
CA LEU A 266 21.95 6.33 -7.40
C LEU A 266 20.91 5.35 -7.93
N GLU A 267 20.37 5.60 -9.12
CA GLU A 267 19.59 4.59 -9.83
C GLU A 267 20.49 3.40 -10.21
N ALA A 268 19.90 2.22 -10.34
CA ALA A 268 20.64 1.08 -10.84
C ALA A 268 20.96 1.26 -12.32
N LYS A 269 22.16 0.83 -12.73
CA LYS A 269 22.56 0.79 -14.15
C LYS A 269 21.65 -0.12 -14.98
N VAL A 270 21.11 -1.14 -14.32
CA VAL A 270 20.09 -2.03 -14.85
C VAL A 270 18.85 -1.91 -13.96
N PRO A 271 18.00 -0.91 -14.23
CA PRO A 271 16.88 -0.56 -13.35
C PRO A 271 15.74 -1.57 -13.49
N PRO A 272 14.95 -1.79 -12.42
CA PRO A 272 13.77 -2.62 -12.46
C PRO A 272 12.69 -1.96 -13.34
N PRO A 273 11.79 -2.75 -13.94
CA PRO A 273 10.69 -2.20 -14.71
C PRO A 273 9.71 -1.40 -13.84
N VAL A 274 9.12 -0.36 -14.43
CA VAL A 274 8.04 0.41 -13.83
C VAL A 274 6.91 0.57 -14.85
N ILE A 275 5.71 0.16 -14.49
CA ILE A 275 4.50 0.39 -15.26
C ILE A 275 3.72 1.53 -14.60
N VAL A 276 3.35 2.54 -15.39
CA VAL A 276 2.51 3.65 -14.95
C VAL A 276 1.17 3.53 -15.67
N CYS A 277 0.10 3.30 -14.91
CA CYS A 277 -1.26 3.39 -15.44
C CYS A 277 -1.63 4.85 -15.65
N ASN A 278 -2.17 5.17 -16.82
CA ASN A 278 -2.81 6.46 -17.03
C ASN A 278 -4.26 6.44 -16.53
N ILE A 279 -4.92 7.59 -16.61
CA ILE A 279 -6.22 7.83 -15.99
C ILE A 279 -7.31 7.53 -17.00
N ALA A 280 -8.16 6.54 -16.73
CA ALA A 280 -9.35 6.30 -17.52
C ALA A 280 -10.39 7.40 -17.28
N LYS A 281 -10.96 7.94 -18.37
CA LYS A 281 -12.13 8.81 -18.29
C LYS A 281 -13.31 8.04 -17.69
N LEU A 282 -14.20 8.75 -16.97
CA LEU A 282 -15.36 8.17 -16.30
C LEU A 282 -16.69 8.56 -16.96
N THR A 283 -17.72 7.74 -16.75
CA THR A 283 -19.08 8.11 -17.16
C THR A 283 -19.58 9.37 -16.42
N ALA A 284 -20.64 9.99 -16.93
CA ALA A 284 -21.33 11.09 -16.25
C ALA A 284 -21.69 10.76 -14.78
N ALA A 285 -22.13 9.52 -14.52
CA ALA A 285 -22.43 9.02 -13.18
C ALA A 285 -21.17 8.93 -12.32
N GLY A 286 -20.08 8.40 -12.88
CA GLY A 286 -18.77 8.32 -12.22
C GLY A 286 -18.27 9.69 -11.74
N TYR A 287 -18.25 10.68 -12.64
CA TYR A 287 -17.83 12.03 -12.27
C TYR A 287 -18.76 12.68 -11.24
N THR A 288 -20.07 12.67 -11.49
CA THR A 288 -21.00 13.47 -10.69
C THR A 288 -21.33 12.82 -9.35
N GLY A 289 -21.40 11.49 -9.29
CA GLY A 289 -21.70 10.72 -8.08
C GLY A 289 -20.53 10.66 -7.11
N ASN A 290 -19.30 10.55 -7.60
CA ASN A 290 -18.12 10.33 -6.76
C ASN A 290 -17.25 11.59 -6.58
N TYR A 291 -17.33 12.55 -7.52
CA TYR A 291 -16.51 13.77 -7.52
C TYR A 291 -17.38 15.02 -7.69
N ALA A 292 -18.43 15.15 -6.87
CA ALA A 292 -19.36 16.28 -6.94
C ALA A 292 -18.66 17.66 -6.81
N GLY A 293 -17.49 17.72 -6.17
CA GLY A 293 -16.67 18.94 -6.06
C GLY A 293 -15.93 19.34 -7.35
N TRP A 294 -15.77 18.43 -8.32
CA TRP A 294 -15.12 18.71 -9.60
C TRP A 294 -16.11 19.41 -10.53
N SER A 295 -16.10 20.74 -10.52
CA SER A 295 -17.00 21.56 -11.35
C SER A 295 -16.73 21.39 -12.85
N GLY A 296 -17.76 21.55 -13.67
CA GLY A 296 -17.64 21.54 -15.13
C GLY A 296 -18.65 20.61 -15.80
N THR A 297 -18.68 20.64 -17.12
CA THR A 297 -19.40 19.64 -17.92
C THR A 297 -18.57 18.35 -18.00
N GLU A 298 -19.21 17.24 -18.34
CA GLU A 298 -18.53 15.98 -18.60
C GLU A 298 -17.38 16.14 -19.62
N SER A 299 -17.60 16.90 -20.71
CA SER A 299 -16.57 17.17 -21.72
C SER A 299 -15.39 17.98 -21.17
N SER A 300 -15.62 18.93 -20.26
CA SER A 300 -14.50 19.64 -19.62
C SER A 300 -13.69 18.75 -18.69
N ARG A 301 -14.33 17.83 -17.97
CA ARG A 301 -13.66 16.84 -17.11
C ARG A 301 -12.84 15.84 -17.93
N ASP A 302 -13.28 15.52 -19.14
CA ASP A 302 -12.50 14.69 -20.07
C ASP A 302 -11.26 15.39 -20.56
N ALA A 303 -11.37 16.67 -20.91
CA ALA A 303 -10.23 17.47 -21.31
C ALA A 303 -9.20 17.62 -20.18
N ASP A 304 -9.67 17.69 -18.93
CA ASP A 304 -8.81 17.66 -17.75
C ASP A 304 -8.07 16.31 -17.64
N VAL A 305 -8.75 15.17 -17.81
CA VAL A 305 -8.12 13.84 -17.85
C VAL A 305 -7.09 13.75 -18.98
N ASP A 306 -7.41 14.27 -20.17
CA ASP A 306 -6.49 14.30 -21.31
C ASP A 306 -5.21 15.08 -21.00
N ALA A 307 -5.32 16.20 -20.29
CA ALA A 307 -4.17 17.01 -19.88
C ALA A 307 -3.25 16.24 -18.92
N TRP A 308 -3.82 15.56 -17.92
CA TRP A 308 -3.03 14.73 -16.98
C TRP A 308 -2.39 13.53 -17.67
N ASN A 309 -3.12 12.86 -18.57
CA ASN A 309 -2.58 11.76 -19.35
C ASN A 309 -1.45 12.21 -20.30
N ALA A 310 -1.52 13.43 -20.83
CA ALA A 310 -0.42 14.02 -21.59
C ALA A 310 0.81 14.28 -20.72
N ASP A 311 0.63 14.84 -19.53
CA ASP A 311 1.72 15.08 -18.58
C ASP A 311 2.37 13.76 -18.11
N LEU A 312 1.59 12.70 -17.89
CA LEU A 312 2.09 11.35 -17.58
C LEU A 312 2.93 10.76 -18.72
N ARG A 313 2.50 10.91 -19.98
CA ARG A 313 3.28 10.47 -21.15
C ARG A 313 4.63 11.18 -21.21
N THR A 314 4.65 12.49 -20.98
CA THR A 314 5.89 13.28 -20.91
C THR A 314 6.79 12.76 -19.80
N LEU A 315 6.24 12.51 -18.60
CA LEU A 315 7.00 11.97 -17.47
C LEU A 315 7.61 10.61 -17.78
N VAL A 316 6.84 9.67 -18.34
CA VAL A 316 7.35 8.33 -18.70
C VAL A 316 8.51 8.44 -19.68
N ALA A 317 8.43 9.36 -20.65
CA ALA A 317 9.48 9.60 -21.63
C ALA A 317 10.78 10.21 -21.04
N GLU A 318 10.78 10.69 -19.80
CA GLU A 318 12.01 11.14 -19.10
C GLU A 318 12.91 9.97 -18.67
N PHE A 319 12.37 8.75 -18.67
CA PHE A 319 13.07 7.54 -18.29
C PHE A 319 13.39 6.67 -19.52
N ASP A 320 14.22 5.65 -19.31
CA ASP A 320 14.52 4.68 -20.36
C ASP A 320 13.34 3.74 -20.63
N SER A 321 13.55 2.81 -21.58
CA SER A 321 12.57 1.82 -22.02
C SER A 321 12.12 0.81 -20.95
N MET A 322 12.64 0.88 -19.72
CA MET A 322 12.16 0.10 -18.58
C MET A 322 10.95 0.75 -17.89
N VAL A 323 10.60 2.00 -18.22
CA VAL A 323 9.37 2.65 -17.76
C VAL A 323 8.37 2.68 -18.90
N GLN A 324 7.19 2.10 -18.69
CA GLN A 324 6.15 1.99 -19.72
C GLN A 324 4.81 2.50 -19.20
N LEU A 325 4.04 3.12 -20.09
CA LEU A 325 2.67 3.52 -19.79
C LEU A 325 1.71 2.37 -20.13
N ALA A 326 0.80 2.04 -19.21
CA ALA A 326 -0.40 1.27 -19.48
C ALA A 326 -1.56 2.24 -19.75
N ASP A 327 -2.15 2.17 -20.95
CA ASP A 327 -3.17 3.11 -21.40
C ASP A 327 -4.56 2.60 -21.01
N LEU A 328 -4.95 2.85 -19.76
CA LEU A 328 -6.26 2.53 -19.21
C LEU A 328 -7.37 3.34 -19.87
N ASP A 329 -7.10 4.59 -20.27
CA ASP A 329 -8.08 5.42 -20.98
C ASP A 329 -8.46 4.85 -22.33
N ALA A 330 -7.50 4.29 -23.07
CA ALA A 330 -7.78 3.67 -24.35
C ALA A 330 -8.62 2.38 -24.25
N VAL A 331 -8.48 1.61 -23.16
CA VAL A 331 -9.17 0.32 -23.00
C VAL A 331 -10.49 0.45 -22.24
N ILE A 332 -10.59 1.35 -21.25
CA ILE A 332 -11.82 1.59 -20.50
C ILE A 332 -12.64 2.71 -21.16
N GLY A 333 -12.04 3.88 -21.42
CA GLY A 333 -12.63 4.94 -22.24
C GLY A 333 -14.06 5.35 -21.92
N LYS A 334 -14.46 5.34 -20.63
CA LYS A 334 -15.84 5.53 -20.15
C LYS A 334 -16.86 4.45 -20.55
N ASP A 335 -16.43 3.30 -21.04
CA ASP A 335 -17.33 2.19 -21.36
C ASP A 335 -18.10 1.77 -20.11
N ALA A 336 -19.39 2.13 -20.06
CA ALA A 336 -20.26 1.80 -18.95
C ALA A 336 -20.40 0.28 -18.73
N THR A 337 -20.11 -0.53 -19.76
CA THR A 337 -20.13 -2.00 -19.63
C THR A 337 -18.86 -2.56 -18.99
N ALA A 338 -17.77 -1.78 -18.93
CA ALA A 338 -16.54 -2.10 -18.23
C ALA A 338 -16.52 -1.57 -16.78
N LEU A 339 -17.50 -0.74 -16.42
CA LEU A 339 -17.61 -0.10 -15.12
C LEU A 339 -18.76 -0.70 -14.29
N PHE A 340 -18.65 -0.58 -12.97
CA PHE A 340 -19.72 -0.90 -12.04
C PHE A 340 -20.81 0.17 -12.09
N THR A 341 -21.92 -0.07 -11.38
CA THR A 341 -23.09 0.83 -11.37
C THR A 341 -22.80 2.23 -10.84
N ASP A 342 -21.69 2.42 -10.11
CA ASP A 342 -21.22 3.74 -9.66
C ASP A 342 -20.52 4.56 -10.76
N GLY A 343 -20.24 3.94 -11.92
CA GLY A 343 -19.58 4.57 -13.06
C GLY A 343 -18.11 4.93 -12.83
N LEU A 344 -17.50 4.44 -11.75
CA LEU A 344 -16.12 4.73 -11.31
C LEU A 344 -15.26 3.46 -11.25
N HIS A 345 -15.73 2.44 -10.52
CA HIS A 345 -14.92 1.25 -10.30
C HIS A 345 -15.06 0.28 -11.47
N PRO A 346 -13.96 -0.34 -11.95
CA PRO A 346 -14.06 -1.36 -12.99
C PRO A 346 -14.80 -2.59 -12.47
N ASN A 347 -15.67 -3.15 -13.31
CA ASN A 347 -16.24 -4.48 -13.10
C ASN A 347 -15.26 -5.56 -13.61
N GLU A 348 -15.66 -6.83 -13.64
CA GLU A 348 -14.78 -7.92 -14.09
C GLU A 348 -14.28 -7.74 -15.52
N LYS A 349 -15.10 -7.19 -16.42
CA LYS A 349 -14.68 -6.86 -17.79
C LYS A 349 -13.63 -5.75 -17.77
N GLY A 350 -13.90 -4.64 -17.08
CA GLY A 350 -12.94 -3.54 -17.00
C GLY A 350 -11.63 -3.94 -16.31
N ALA A 351 -11.70 -4.79 -15.29
CA ALA A 351 -10.52 -5.33 -14.63
C ALA A 351 -9.67 -6.17 -15.62
N ALA A 352 -10.30 -6.98 -16.47
CA ALA A 352 -9.59 -7.72 -17.52
C ALA A 352 -8.96 -6.79 -18.58
N GLU A 353 -9.67 -5.73 -18.99
CA GLU A 353 -9.15 -4.74 -19.94
C GLU A 353 -7.95 -3.96 -19.38
N ILE A 354 -7.99 -3.58 -18.08
CA ILE A 354 -6.86 -3.00 -17.36
C ILE A 354 -5.66 -3.96 -17.37
N VAL A 355 -5.89 -5.24 -17.10
CA VAL A 355 -4.83 -6.26 -17.13
C VAL A 355 -4.21 -6.38 -18.52
N ASP A 356 -5.02 -6.36 -19.58
CA ASP A 356 -4.49 -6.41 -20.95
C ASP A 356 -3.66 -5.16 -21.29
N ALA A 357 -4.08 -3.96 -20.86
CA ALA A 357 -3.28 -2.74 -21.02
C ALA A 357 -1.93 -2.83 -20.29
N ILE A 358 -1.89 -3.43 -19.10
CA ILE A 358 -0.66 -3.67 -18.33
C ILE A 358 0.21 -4.71 -19.03
N ARG A 359 -0.38 -5.80 -19.53
CA ARG A 359 0.35 -6.82 -20.30
C ARG A 359 1.00 -6.24 -21.54
N ASP A 360 0.29 -5.36 -22.24
CA ASP A 360 0.83 -4.70 -23.42
C ASP A 360 1.94 -3.70 -23.06
N ALA A 361 1.84 -3.01 -21.92
CA ALA A 361 2.94 -2.19 -21.40
C ALA A 361 4.18 -3.05 -21.07
N VAL A 362 3.99 -4.21 -20.44
CA VAL A 362 5.08 -5.14 -20.13
C VAL A 362 5.78 -5.64 -21.41
N LYS A 363 5.02 -5.97 -22.46
CA LYS A 363 5.59 -6.38 -23.76
C LYS A 363 6.45 -5.30 -24.42
N ARG A 364 6.25 -4.02 -24.08
CA ARG A 364 7.03 -2.89 -24.60
C ARG A 364 8.31 -2.62 -23.80
N ILE A 365 8.50 -3.26 -22.64
CA ILE A 365 9.74 -3.12 -21.86
C ILE A 365 10.91 -3.61 -22.72
N THR A 366 11.91 -2.75 -22.90
CA THR A 366 13.16 -3.12 -23.55
C THR A 366 14.31 -3.06 -22.55
N PRO A 367 14.93 -4.21 -22.21
CA PRO A 367 16.16 -4.29 -21.43
C PRO A 367 17.21 -3.25 -21.81
N THR A 368 17.78 -2.54 -20.82
CA THR A 368 18.92 -1.62 -21.05
C THR A 368 20.27 -2.34 -21.03
N SER A 369 20.28 -3.60 -20.60
CA SER A 369 21.47 -4.44 -20.53
C SER A 369 21.46 -5.56 -21.60
N PRO A 370 22.62 -5.93 -22.18
CA PRO A 370 22.72 -7.03 -23.15
C PRO A 370 22.32 -8.40 -22.60
N SER A 371 22.21 -8.55 -21.27
CA SER A 371 21.58 -9.72 -20.65
C SER A 371 20.20 -9.35 -20.10
N PRO A 372 19.10 -9.78 -20.76
CA PRO A 372 17.73 -9.51 -20.32
C PRO A 372 17.47 -9.89 -18.87
N THR A 373 18.03 -11.03 -18.42
CA THR A 373 17.90 -11.55 -17.05
C THR A 373 18.39 -10.59 -15.97
N MET A 374 19.36 -9.73 -16.28
CA MET A 374 19.86 -8.76 -15.30
C MET A 374 18.88 -7.60 -15.05
N ASN A 375 17.89 -7.41 -15.93
CA ASN A 375 16.92 -6.32 -15.82
C ASN A 375 15.68 -6.69 -14.99
N VAL A 376 15.51 -7.98 -14.70
CA VAL A 376 14.34 -8.49 -13.97
C VAL A 376 14.61 -8.62 -12.47
N ASN A 377 15.84 -8.26 -12.01
CA ASN A 377 16.32 -8.27 -10.62
C ASN A 377 15.52 -9.22 -9.70
N PRO A 378 15.94 -10.49 -9.56
CA PRO A 378 15.25 -11.42 -8.66
C PRO A 378 15.20 -10.79 -7.27
N SER A 379 14.03 -10.83 -6.64
CA SER A 379 13.87 -10.32 -5.28
C SER A 379 14.91 -10.99 -4.37
N ALA A 380 15.45 -10.23 -3.40
CA ALA A 380 16.20 -10.88 -2.32
C ALA A 380 15.32 -11.99 -1.71
N PRO A 381 15.87 -13.17 -1.34
CA PRO A 381 15.07 -14.24 -0.74
C PRO A 381 14.35 -13.71 0.48
N ARG A 382 13.03 -13.55 0.37
CA ARG A 382 12.18 -13.11 1.47
C ARG A 382 11.70 -14.33 2.21
N ALA A 383 11.61 -14.21 3.54
CA ALA A 383 10.83 -15.16 4.32
C ALA A 383 9.41 -15.09 3.78
N GLY A 384 9.03 -16.08 2.98
CA GLY A 384 7.66 -16.26 2.55
C GLY A 384 6.77 -16.44 3.79
N PRO A 385 5.50 -16.07 3.69
CA PRO A 385 4.57 -16.38 4.75
C PRO A 385 4.59 -17.86 5.11
N SER A 386 4.45 -18.19 6.39
CA SER A 386 4.33 -19.57 6.82
C SER A 386 3.09 -20.19 6.17
N LEU A 387 3.29 -21.09 5.21
CA LEU A 387 2.22 -21.88 4.65
C LEU A 387 1.75 -22.86 5.72
N ARG A 388 0.53 -22.64 6.21
CA ARG A 388 -0.15 -23.63 7.05
C ARG A 388 -0.97 -24.53 6.15
N PRO A 389 -0.64 -25.82 6.07
CA PRO A 389 -1.48 -26.76 5.37
C PRO A 389 -2.79 -26.88 6.13
N HIS A 390 -3.85 -26.28 5.60
CA HIS A 390 -5.20 -26.57 6.00
C HIS A 390 -5.70 -27.80 5.22
N VAL A 391 -6.47 -28.63 5.89
CA VAL A 391 -7.09 -29.86 5.39
C VAL A 391 -8.60 -29.66 5.38
N ASN A 392 -9.22 -30.03 4.26
CA ASN A 392 -10.64 -29.92 4.03
C ASN A 392 -11.48 -30.55 5.17
N GLY A 393 -12.43 -29.78 5.71
CA GLY A 393 -13.36 -30.22 6.75
C GLY A 393 -12.82 -30.15 8.19
N LEU A 394 -11.55 -29.78 8.39
CA LEU A 394 -10.98 -29.62 9.74
C LEU A 394 -11.21 -28.22 10.32
N TRP A 395 -11.15 -28.15 11.65
CA TRP A 395 -11.27 -26.92 12.42
C TRP A 395 -9.91 -26.31 12.69
N TYR A 396 -9.80 -25.01 12.44
CA TYR A 396 -8.63 -24.20 12.71
C TYR A 396 -9.02 -23.06 13.65
N THR A 397 -8.12 -22.71 14.55
CA THR A 397 -8.27 -21.53 15.42
C THR A 397 -7.21 -20.51 15.05
N ALA A 398 -7.44 -19.24 15.39
CA ALA A 398 -6.42 -18.21 15.27
C ALA A 398 -5.15 -18.57 16.07
N ASP A 399 -4.03 -17.96 15.68
CA ASP A 399 -2.73 -18.18 16.32
C ASP A 399 -2.66 -17.70 17.76
N HIS A 400 -2.27 -18.59 18.67
CA HIS A 400 -2.22 -18.28 20.10
C HIS A 400 -1.32 -19.25 20.86
N VAL A 401 -0.84 -18.83 22.04
CA VAL A 401 -0.17 -19.72 23.00
C VAL A 401 -1.21 -20.20 24.00
N GLY A 402 -1.38 -21.52 24.10
CA GLY A 402 -2.55 -22.13 24.73
C GLY A 402 -2.69 -21.85 26.23
N THR A 403 -3.70 -21.06 26.59
CA THR A 403 -4.42 -21.11 27.88
C THR A 403 -5.88 -20.69 27.68
N LEU A 404 -6.82 -21.46 28.25
CA LEU A 404 -8.25 -21.17 28.19
C LEU A 404 -8.67 -20.33 29.42
N LEU A 405 -8.72 -19.00 29.26
CA LEU A 405 -9.40 -18.11 30.20
C LEU A 405 -10.84 -17.84 29.74
N THR A 406 -11.57 -16.98 30.45
CA THR A 406 -12.88 -16.52 30.02
C THR A 406 -12.98 -15.00 30.04
N VAL A 407 -13.66 -14.43 29.05
CA VAL A 407 -14.01 -13.01 28.96
C VAL A 407 -15.52 -12.82 29.14
N THR A 408 -15.93 -11.73 29.77
CA THR A 408 -17.34 -11.35 29.89
C THR A 408 -17.65 -10.24 28.89
N PRO A 409 -18.44 -10.50 27.84
CA PRO A 409 -18.78 -9.49 26.85
C PRO A 409 -19.89 -8.56 27.37
N ALA A 410 -19.90 -7.34 26.85
CA ALA A 410 -21.07 -6.44 26.91
C ALA A 410 -21.75 -6.36 25.53
N ALA A 411 -23.02 -5.92 25.51
CA ALA A 411 -23.68 -5.63 24.25
C ALA A 411 -22.99 -4.44 23.56
N GLY A 412 -22.72 -4.58 22.26
CA GLY A 412 -21.92 -3.65 21.46
C GLY A 412 -20.41 -3.87 21.54
N ASP A 413 -19.93 -4.84 22.33
CA ASP A 413 -18.51 -5.22 22.27
C ASP A 413 -18.20 -5.91 20.95
N MET A 414 -17.05 -5.58 20.39
CA MET A 414 -16.54 -6.11 19.14
C MET A 414 -15.08 -6.50 19.30
N TRP A 415 -14.73 -7.71 18.89
CA TRP A 415 -13.35 -8.17 18.79
C TRP A 415 -13.00 -8.46 17.34
N ALA A 416 -11.73 -8.28 16.98
CA ALA A 416 -11.17 -8.70 15.72
C ALA A 416 -9.88 -9.48 15.98
N ILE A 417 -9.82 -10.71 15.49
CA ILE A 417 -8.69 -11.63 15.68
C ILE A 417 -8.07 -11.91 14.32
N PRO A 418 -6.74 -11.81 14.17
CA PRO A 418 -6.13 -12.00 12.88
C PRO A 418 -6.08 -13.50 12.53
N VAL A 419 -6.35 -13.77 11.26
CA VAL A 419 -6.45 -15.11 10.68
C VAL A 419 -5.75 -15.11 9.33
N TRP A 420 -4.97 -16.16 9.09
CA TRP A 420 -4.20 -16.31 7.86
C TRP A 420 -4.97 -17.20 6.88
N VAL A 421 -5.24 -16.70 5.68
CA VAL A 421 -5.67 -17.51 4.53
C VAL A 421 -4.43 -17.90 3.74
N THR A 422 -4.12 -19.18 3.65
CA THR A 422 -2.83 -19.64 3.12
C THR A 422 -2.88 -20.00 1.64
N GLN A 423 -4.07 -20.22 1.09
CA GLN A 423 -4.26 -20.69 -0.29
C GLN A 423 -5.54 -20.11 -0.91
N GLY A 424 -5.48 -19.74 -2.19
CA GLY A 424 -6.56 -19.07 -2.92
C GLY A 424 -7.70 -19.99 -3.35
N ARG A 425 -7.93 -21.07 -2.59
CA ARG A 425 -9.03 -22.03 -2.76
C ARG A 425 -9.69 -22.39 -1.42
N GLU A 426 -9.31 -21.68 -0.36
CA GLU A 426 -9.85 -21.86 0.97
C GLU A 426 -11.09 -20.98 1.17
N PHE A 427 -12.15 -21.56 1.72
CA PHE A 427 -13.29 -20.82 2.25
C PHE A 427 -13.74 -21.40 3.59
N TRP A 428 -14.41 -20.58 4.40
CA TRP A 428 -14.79 -20.94 5.77
C TRP A 428 -16.30 -21.10 5.89
N ASN A 429 -16.78 -22.30 5.62
CA ASN A 429 -18.22 -22.55 5.60
C ASN A 429 -18.87 -22.52 7.00
N ARG A 430 -18.09 -22.65 8.08
CA ARG A 430 -18.59 -22.56 9.46
C ARG A 430 -17.64 -21.80 10.36
N LEU A 431 -18.23 -21.07 11.28
CA LEU A 431 -17.59 -20.30 12.34
C LEU A 431 -18.08 -20.85 13.68
N ALA A 432 -17.19 -20.89 14.66
CA ALA A 432 -17.51 -21.42 15.98
C ALA A 432 -16.95 -20.55 17.08
N THR A 433 -17.70 -20.42 18.17
CA THR A 433 -17.20 -19.88 19.44
C THR A 433 -17.60 -20.80 20.59
N ARG A 434 -16.89 -20.72 21.71
CA ARG A 434 -17.12 -21.59 22.86
C ARG A 434 -17.61 -20.76 24.05
N THR A 435 -18.75 -21.16 24.59
CA THR A 435 -19.25 -20.64 25.86
C THR A 435 -18.35 -21.16 26.99
N GLY A 436 -17.82 -20.27 27.83
CA GLY A 436 -16.95 -20.61 28.95
C GLY A 436 -17.73 -21.16 30.14
N SER A 437 -18.58 -20.32 30.75
CA SER A 437 -19.40 -20.71 31.90
C SER A 437 -20.80 -20.11 31.84
N THR A 438 -21.78 -20.86 32.37
CA THR A 438 -23.15 -20.38 32.51
C THR A 438 -23.78 -20.70 33.85
N ALA A 439 -24.51 -19.73 34.41
CA ALA A 439 -25.54 -19.98 35.42
C ALA A 439 -26.90 -20.01 34.70
N GLY A 440 -27.77 -20.96 35.07
CA GLY A 440 -28.98 -21.35 34.33
C GLY A 440 -29.97 -20.19 34.08
N ALA A 441 -30.00 -19.69 32.84
CA ALA A 441 -30.87 -18.60 32.40
C ALA A 441 -31.53 -18.92 31.05
N THR A 442 -32.65 -18.25 30.75
CA THR A 442 -33.55 -18.50 29.60
C THR A 442 -33.25 -17.72 28.33
N ASN A 443 -32.48 -16.61 28.40
CA ASN A 443 -32.17 -15.76 27.24
C ASN A 443 -30.77 -16.05 26.67
N THR A 444 -30.64 -16.03 25.34
CA THR A 444 -29.39 -16.34 24.62
C THR A 444 -28.56 -15.08 24.36
N THR A 445 -27.24 -15.17 24.55
CA THR A 445 -26.31 -14.18 23.99
C THR A 445 -26.34 -14.28 22.47
N GLN A 446 -26.36 -13.14 21.78
CA GLN A 446 -26.43 -13.07 20.33
C GLN A 446 -25.21 -12.38 19.76
N ILE A 447 -24.69 -12.92 18.66
CA ILE A 447 -23.48 -12.42 18.00
C ILE A 447 -23.67 -12.23 16.50
N ARG A 448 -22.84 -11.37 15.94
CA ARG A 448 -22.60 -11.21 14.51
C ARG A 448 -21.15 -11.60 14.19
N TRP A 449 -20.94 -12.13 13.00
CA TRP A 449 -19.62 -12.46 12.45
C TRP A 449 -19.32 -11.55 11.26
N GLY A 450 -18.17 -10.89 11.31
CA GLY A 450 -17.62 -10.09 10.24
C GLY A 450 -16.25 -10.61 9.85
N LEU A 451 -15.89 -10.47 8.58
CA LEU A 451 -14.54 -10.66 8.10
C LEU A 451 -14.06 -9.32 7.57
N TYR A 452 -13.01 -8.79 8.20
CA TYR A 452 -12.30 -7.62 7.70
C TYR A 452 -11.04 -8.07 6.99
N ASP A 453 -10.60 -7.32 5.99
CA ASP A 453 -9.29 -7.53 5.40
C ASP A 453 -8.20 -6.73 6.13
N ASP A 454 -6.96 -7.12 5.88
CA ASP A 454 -5.77 -6.31 6.13
C ASP A 454 -4.78 -6.54 5.00
N VAL A 455 -5.25 -6.28 3.78
CA VAL A 455 -4.51 -6.53 2.54
C VAL A 455 -3.21 -5.73 2.50
N GLY A 456 -3.14 -4.61 3.22
CA GLY A 456 -1.95 -3.77 3.35
C GLY A 456 -0.93 -4.22 4.39
N TRP A 457 -1.17 -5.35 5.10
CA TRP A 457 -0.29 -5.84 6.16
C TRP A 457 0.00 -4.76 7.21
N SER A 458 -1.02 -3.97 7.54
CA SER A 458 -0.93 -2.86 8.48
C SER A 458 -0.88 -3.33 9.93
N GLY A 459 -1.31 -4.58 10.19
CA GLY A 459 -1.48 -5.11 11.53
C GLY A 459 -2.75 -4.57 12.21
N TYR A 460 -3.74 -4.14 11.43
CA TYR A 460 -5.02 -3.60 11.89
C TYR A 460 -6.16 -3.97 10.92
N PRO A 461 -7.37 -4.33 11.41
CA PRO A 461 -8.51 -4.60 10.54
C PRO A 461 -8.91 -3.36 9.73
N CYS A 462 -9.13 -3.51 8.44
CA CYS A 462 -9.43 -2.41 7.53
C CYS A 462 -10.89 -2.44 7.06
N GLU A 463 -11.17 -3.00 5.89
CA GLU A 463 -12.50 -2.96 5.27
C GLU A 463 -13.26 -4.27 5.47
N LEU A 464 -14.56 -4.17 5.66
CA LEU A 464 -15.46 -5.31 5.83
C LEU A 464 -15.59 -6.03 4.49
N VAL A 465 -14.99 -7.21 4.40
CA VAL A 465 -15.11 -8.11 3.25
C VAL A 465 -16.46 -8.83 3.27
N ASN A 466 -16.89 -9.26 4.46
CA ASN A 466 -18.12 -10.01 4.64
C ASN A 466 -18.74 -9.71 6.00
N GLU A 467 -20.06 -9.57 6.08
CA GLU A 467 -20.78 -9.91 7.30
C GLU A 467 -21.57 -11.21 7.09
N ALA A 468 -21.01 -12.33 7.56
CA ALA A 468 -21.63 -13.64 7.38
C ALA A 468 -23.05 -13.69 7.99
N THR A 469 -23.29 -12.90 9.03
CA THR A 469 -24.57 -12.75 9.74
C THR A 469 -25.42 -11.56 9.26
N ALA A 470 -25.19 -11.01 8.07
CA ALA A 470 -25.92 -9.83 7.58
C ALA A 470 -27.45 -10.03 7.62
N ALA A 471 -27.91 -11.25 7.33
CA ALA A 471 -29.32 -11.63 7.34
C ALA A 471 -29.88 -12.02 8.73
N GLY A 472 -29.09 -11.95 9.82
CA GLY A 472 -29.56 -12.25 11.17
C GLY A 472 -28.46 -12.66 12.16
N VAL A 473 -28.71 -12.47 13.46
CA VAL A 473 -27.75 -12.76 14.54
C VAL A 473 -27.71 -14.25 14.90
N LEU A 474 -26.54 -14.76 15.30
CA LEU A 474 -26.37 -16.13 15.81
C LEU A 474 -26.58 -16.16 17.33
N SER A 475 -27.49 -17.01 17.81
CA SER A 475 -27.67 -17.26 19.24
C SER A 475 -26.63 -18.27 19.75
N LEU A 476 -25.96 -17.91 20.84
CA LEU A 476 -25.03 -18.79 21.53
C LEU A 476 -25.75 -19.76 22.46
N SER A 477 -25.15 -20.93 22.65
CA SER A 477 -25.62 -21.92 23.61
C SER A 477 -25.67 -21.36 25.03
N THR A 478 -26.73 -21.73 25.75
CA THR A 478 -26.93 -21.44 27.17
C THR A 478 -26.17 -22.39 28.09
N SER A 479 -25.55 -23.44 27.54
CA SER A 479 -24.79 -24.44 28.30
C SER A 479 -23.31 -24.09 28.39
N ALA A 480 -22.72 -24.33 29.57
CA ALA A 480 -21.29 -24.14 29.81
C ALA A 480 -20.46 -25.06 28.91
N ASN A 481 -19.24 -24.62 28.56
CA ASN A 481 -18.29 -25.37 27.73
C ASN A 481 -18.82 -25.85 26.37
N THR A 482 -19.92 -25.27 25.88
CA THR A 482 -20.54 -25.70 24.63
C THR A 482 -20.06 -24.86 23.46
N ILE A 483 -19.76 -25.52 22.34
CA ILE A 483 -19.41 -24.86 21.09
C ILE A 483 -20.69 -24.46 20.37
N SER A 484 -20.84 -23.16 20.12
CA SER A 484 -21.89 -22.60 19.27
C SER A 484 -21.32 -22.42 17.87
N MET A 485 -21.99 -22.98 16.87
CA MET A 485 -21.49 -23.05 15.49
C MET A 485 -22.51 -22.40 14.56
N SER A 486 -22.02 -21.71 13.54
CA SER A 486 -22.87 -21.27 12.44
C SER A 486 -23.27 -22.45 11.53
N PRO A 487 -24.37 -22.29 10.76
CA PRO A 487 -24.75 -23.27 9.75
C PRO A 487 -23.71 -23.36 8.62
N THR A 488 -23.74 -24.44 7.86
CA THR A 488 -22.85 -24.69 6.70
C THR A 488 -23.16 -23.82 5.48
N SER A 489 -24.33 -23.18 5.45
CA SER A 489 -24.79 -22.30 4.39
C SER A 489 -25.79 -21.27 4.94
N GLY A 490 -25.95 -20.15 4.24
CA GLY A 490 -26.84 -19.05 4.65
C GLY A 490 -26.26 -18.21 5.79
N THR A 491 -27.15 -17.63 6.61
CA THR A 491 -26.79 -16.70 7.68
C THR A 491 -25.78 -17.30 8.66
N GLY A 492 -24.57 -16.74 8.70
CA GLY A 492 -23.46 -17.14 9.55
C GLY A 492 -22.36 -17.95 8.85
N SER A 493 -22.47 -18.20 7.54
CA SER A 493 -21.44 -18.92 6.75
C SER A 493 -20.65 -17.98 5.82
N ILE A 494 -19.38 -18.29 5.56
CA ILE A 494 -18.55 -17.62 4.54
C ILE A 494 -18.34 -18.62 3.40
N THR A 495 -19.18 -18.55 2.37
CA THR A 495 -19.26 -19.56 1.31
C THR A 495 -18.51 -19.20 0.04
N TRP A 496 -17.59 -18.24 0.10
CA TRP A 496 -16.79 -17.82 -1.05
C TRP A 496 -15.30 -17.99 -0.77
N VAL A 497 -14.55 -18.20 -1.84
CA VAL A 497 -13.11 -18.38 -1.80
C VAL A 497 -12.44 -17.08 -1.34
N LEU A 498 -11.56 -17.20 -0.34
CA LEU A 498 -10.72 -16.12 0.15
C LEU A 498 -9.38 -16.16 -0.58
N ASP A 499 -8.86 -14.97 -0.91
CA ASP A 499 -7.49 -14.86 -1.40
C ASP A 499 -6.50 -15.13 -0.25
N PRO A 500 -5.31 -15.70 -0.51
CA PRO A 500 -4.24 -15.75 0.46
C PRO A 500 -3.89 -14.36 0.98
N GLY A 501 -3.80 -14.23 2.29
CA GLY A 501 -3.56 -12.95 2.93
C GLY A 501 -3.93 -12.94 4.40
N LEU A 502 -3.68 -11.79 5.02
CA LEU A 502 -4.09 -11.50 6.38
C LEU A 502 -5.52 -10.96 6.39
N TYR A 503 -6.39 -11.61 7.15
CA TYR A 503 -7.74 -11.15 7.43
C TYR A 503 -7.95 -11.06 8.94
N TRP A 504 -9.04 -10.42 9.32
CA TRP A 504 -9.44 -10.23 10.70
C TRP A 504 -10.86 -10.75 10.89
N LEU A 505 -10.97 -11.88 11.58
CA LEU A 505 -12.26 -12.46 11.92
C LEU A 505 -12.81 -11.73 13.13
N ALA A 506 -13.91 -11.01 12.91
CA ALA A 506 -14.54 -10.16 13.89
C ALA A 506 -15.82 -10.79 14.45
N ILE A 507 -16.00 -10.64 15.76
CA ILE A 507 -17.19 -11.04 16.50
C ILE A 507 -17.76 -9.82 17.22
N LYS A 508 -19.03 -9.52 16.97
CA LYS A 508 -19.76 -8.43 17.63
C LYS A 508 -20.91 -9.00 18.45
N TYR A 509 -21.04 -8.58 19.70
CA TYR A 509 -22.11 -9.03 20.59
C TYR A 509 -23.29 -8.06 20.48
N THR A 510 -24.41 -8.54 19.92
CA THR A 510 -25.59 -7.69 19.70
C THR A 510 -26.52 -7.70 20.91
N ALA A 511 -26.54 -8.79 21.65
CA ALA A 511 -27.23 -8.90 22.92
C ALA A 511 -26.41 -9.80 23.84
N VAL A 512 -26.25 -9.39 25.08
CA VAL A 512 -25.66 -10.24 26.13
C VAL A 512 -26.74 -10.47 27.18
N ARG A 513 -26.84 -11.70 27.67
CA ARG A 513 -27.81 -12.04 28.71
C ARG A 513 -27.53 -11.29 30.03
N THR A 514 -28.58 -11.13 30.84
CA THR A 514 -28.54 -10.40 32.12
C THR A 514 -27.72 -11.10 33.20
N THR A 515 -27.69 -12.43 33.20
CA THR A 515 -26.77 -13.22 34.05
C THR A 515 -25.42 -13.32 33.35
N PRO A 516 -24.26 -13.03 33.97
CA PRO A 516 -22.99 -13.01 33.24
C PRO A 516 -22.72 -14.31 32.47
N GLN A 517 -22.62 -14.23 31.13
CA GLN A 517 -22.06 -15.30 30.30
C GLN A 517 -20.59 -15.02 30.12
N SER A 518 -19.75 -15.99 30.43
CA SER A 518 -18.35 -15.90 30.04
C SER A 518 -18.14 -16.68 28.76
N ILE A 519 -17.31 -16.14 27.88
CA ILE A 519 -16.91 -16.72 26.60
C ILE A 519 -15.48 -17.20 26.80
N THR A 520 -15.19 -18.43 26.38
CA THR A 520 -13.82 -18.93 26.40
C THR A 520 -12.95 -18.01 25.57
N SER A 521 -11.77 -17.65 26.05
CA SER A 521 -10.84 -16.77 25.34
C SER A 521 -9.54 -17.48 24.99
N LEU A 522 -8.93 -17.05 23.89
CA LEU A 522 -7.57 -17.34 23.49
C LEU A 522 -6.64 -16.23 24.03
N GLN A 523 -5.43 -16.60 24.45
CA GLN A 523 -4.40 -15.67 24.92
C GLN A 523 -3.23 -15.59 23.95
N GLY A 524 -2.63 -14.40 23.80
CA GLY A 524 -1.47 -14.21 22.93
C GLY A 524 -0.19 -14.90 23.44
N PRO A 525 0.93 -14.77 22.70
CA PRO A 525 1.09 -13.99 21.48
C PRO A 525 0.46 -14.62 20.24
N ASN A 526 -0.06 -13.77 19.36
CA ASN A 526 -0.39 -14.12 17.99
C ASN A 526 0.76 -13.72 17.05
N SER A 527 1.23 -14.63 16.21
CA SER A 527 2.42 -14.45 15.38
C SER A 527 2.31 -13.39 14.28
N VAL A 528 1.10 -12.96 13.92
CA VAL A 528 0.88 -11.92 12.91
C VAL A 528 0.62 -10.53 13.52
N MET A 529 0.55 -10.43 14.84
CA MET A 529 0.52 -9.16 15.54
C MET A 529 1.94 -8.69 15.87
N SER A 530 2.66 -8.19 14.88
CA SER A 530 4.00 -7.63 15.08
C SER A 530 3.95 -6.18 15.60
N ASN A 531 4.66 -5.94 16.71
CA ASN A 531 5.07 -4.65 17.30
C ASN A 531 4.05 -3.88 18.16
N LEU A 532 3.92 -4.30 19.43
CA LEU A 532 3.75 -3.35 20.55
C LEU A 532 5.06 -3.31 21.34
N THR A 533 5.98 -2.43 20.96
CA THR A 533 7.15 -2.06 21.77
C THR A 533 6.68 -1.23 22.96
N THR A 534 6.18 -1.90 24.00
CA THR A 534 6.26 -1.34 25.35
C THR A 534 7.45 -2.00 26.03
N GLY A 535 8.41 -1.19 26.46
CA GLY A 535 9.77 -1.61 26.86
C GLY A 535 9.86 -2.44 28.14
N ALA A 536 9.22 -3.62 28.16
CA ALA A 536 9.38 -4.61 29.21
C ALA A 536 9.68 -5.99 28.59
N ASP A 537 10.57 -6.71 29.24
CA ASP A 537 11.24 -7.93 28.82
C ASP A 537 10.28 -9.00 28.21
N ILE A 538 10.60 -9.44 27.00
CA ILE A 538 9.72 -10.19 26.07
C ILE A 538 9.65 -11.68 26.41
N PHE A 539 10.15 -12.10 27.57
CA PHE A 539 10.10 -13.50 28.03
C PHE A 539 9.40 -13.67 29.38
N ALA A 540 8.77 -12.62 29.94
CA ALA A 540 8.39 -12.62 31.36
C ALA A 540 6.92 -13.01 31.70
N ALA A 541 5.92 -12.91 30.80
CA ALA A 541 4.56 -13.40 31.10
C ALA A 541 3.64 -13.51 29.87
N ALA A 542 2.99 -14.66 29.67
CA ALA A 542 2.03 -14.94 28.58
C ALA A 542 0.78 -14.03 28.56
N THR A 543 0.50 -13.27 29.63
CA THR A 543 -0.70 -12.43 29.76
C THR A 543 -0.63 -11.07 29.07
N ASN A 544 0.52 -10.66 28.52
CA ASN A 544 0.75 -9.30 28.02
C ASN A 544 0.88 -9.18 26.49
N TYR A 545 0.80 -10.29 25.73
CA TYR A 545 0.98 -10.24 24.29
C TYR A 545 -0.34 -10.07 23.54
N PRO A 546 -0.41 -9.18 22.54
CA PRO A 546 -1.63 -8.93 21.80
C PRO A 546 -2.06 -10.17 21.01
N ASN A 547 -3.36 -10.44 21.03
CA ASN A 547 -4.03 -11.52 20.33
C ASN A 547 -5.15 -11.02 19.39
N GLY A 548 -5.47 -9.74 19.46
CA GLY A 548 -6.42 -9.09 18.56
C GLY A 548 -6.69 -7.65 19.00
N TYR A 549 -7.73 -7.06 18.42
CA TYR A 549 -8.27 -5.76 18.82
C TYR A 549 -9.63 -5.90 19.49
N LYS A 550 -9.91 -5.05 20.47
CA LYS A 550 -11.22 -4.90 21.10
C LYS A 550 -11.73 -3.46 20.95
N LEU A 551 -13.00 -3.34 20.57
CA LEU A 551 -13.79 -2.12 20.68
C LEU A 551 -14.96 -2.37 21.62
N THR A 552 -15.26 -1.37 22.44
CA THR A 552 -16.38 -1.39 23.39
C THR A 552 -17.44 -0.40 22.91
N GLY A 553 -18.73 -0.75 23.03
CA GLY A 553 -19.83 0.18 22.80
C GLY A 553 -20.11 0.58 21.34
N GLN A 554 -19.83 -0.28 20.36
CA GLN A 554 -20.01 0.00 18.91
C GLN A 554 -21.47 -0.08 18.42
N GLY A 555 -22.45 -0.03 19.32
CA GLY A 555 -23.84 -0.34 19.02
C GLY A 555 -24.08 -1.82 18.65
N THR A 556 -25.34 -2.22 18.57
CA THR A 556 -25.76 -3.63 18.39
C THR A 556 -26.18 -3.97 16.96
N GLY A 557 -26.01 -3.04 16.02
CA GLY A 557 -26.34 -3.19 14.60
C GLY A 557 -25.32 -3.97 13.78
N ALA A 558 -25.46 -3.88 12.46
CA ALA A 558 -24.53 -4.47 11.48
C ALA A 558 -23.08 -4.02 11.70
N PHE A 559 -22.13 -4.74 11.11
CA PHE A 559 -20.73 -4.31 11.11
C PHE A 559 -20.58 -3.01 10.29
N PRO A 560 -19.76 -2.05 10.75
CA PRO A 560 -19.41 -0.89 9.94
C PRO A 560 -18.58 -1.33 8.73
N GLY A 561 -18.74 -0.65 7.59
CA GLY A 561 -17.97 -0.92 6.37
C GLY A 561 -16.47 -0.83 6.61
N THR A 562 -16.01 0.26 7.23
CA THR A 562 -14.63 0.40 7.71
C THR A 562 -14.54 0.05 9.19
N PHE A 563 -13.49 -0.66 9.60
CA PHE A 563 -13.28 -0.96 11.01
C PHE A 563 -13.06 0.34 11.81
N PRO A 564 -13.77 0.54 12.94
CA PRO A 564 -13.70 1.81 13.67
C PRO A 564 -12.29 2.12 14.17
N SER A 565 -11.90 3.39 14.10
CA SER A 565 -10.69 3.87 14.75
C SER A 565 -10.87 3.86 16.28
N GLY A 566 -9.78 3.59 17.01
CA GLY A 566 -9.79 3.56 18.48
C GLY A 566 -9.92 2.16 19.10
N ALA A 567 -9.76 1.09 18.31
CA ALA A 567 -9.69 -0.25 18.87
C ALA A 567 -8.40 -0.43 19.67
N VAL A 568 -8.52 -1.09 20.83
CA VAL A 568 -7.39 -1.32 21.73
C VAL A 568 -6.88 -2.74 21.52
N ALA A 569 -5.57 -2.89 21.36
CA ALA A 569 -4.95 -4.20 21.31
C ALA A 569 -5.22 -4.95 22.63
N THR A 570 -5.66 -6.21 22.54
CA THR A 570 -6.01 -7.02 23.70
C THR A 570 -5.22 -8.32 23.70
N ALA A 571 -4.76 -8.73 24.88
CA ALA A 571 -4.10 -10.02 25.07
C ALA A 571 -5.08 -11.20 25.16
N SER A 572 -6.36 -10.91 25.39
CA SER A 572 -7.42 -11.92 25.49
C SER A 572 -8.54 -11.60 24.51
N ALA A 573 -8.84 -12.56 23.64
CA ALA A 573 -9.89 -12.46 22.64
C ALA A 573 -10.78 -13.71 22.66
N PRO A 574 -12.06 -13.64 22.26
CA PRO A 574 -12.94 -14.80 22.23
C PRO A 574 -12.33 -15.98 21.46
N TYR A 575 -12.63 -17.20 21.90
CA TYR A 575 -12.34 -18.40 21.13
C TYR A 575 -13.11 -18.34 19.83
N ILE A 576 -12.40 -18.32 18.71
CA ILE A 576 -12.98 -18.39 17.38
C ILE A 576 -12.31 -19.54 16.62
N GLY A 577 -13.13 -20.46 16.13
CA GLY A 577 -12.73 -21.51 15.21
C GLY A 577 -13.38 -21.31 13.84
N VAL A 578 -12.66 -21.66 12.79
CA VAL A 578 -13.14 -21.71 11.41
C VAL A 578 -13.02 -23.14 10.89
N GLN A 579 -14.03 -23.62 10.16
CA GLN A 579 -13.93 -24.87 9.43
C GLN A 579 -13.48 -24.58 8.01
N ALA A 580 -12.27 -25.00 7.66
CA ALA A 580 -11.71 -24.77 6.34
C ALA A 580 -12.26 -25.81 5.35
N PHE A 581 -12.76 -25.35 4.21
CA PHE A 581 -13.06 -26.18 3.07
C PHE A 581 -12.19 -25.78 1.89
N ILE A 582 -11.71 -26.78 1.16
CA ILE A 582 -10.85 -26.61 0.00
C ILE A 582 -11.63 -27.14 -1.19
N GLN A 583 -11.92 -26.27 -2.15
CA GLN A 583 -12.67 -26.67 -3.34
C GLN A 583 -11.80 -27.64 -4.17
N PRO A 584 -12.19 -28.92 -4.36
CA PRO A 584 -11.32 -29.93 -4.97
C PRO A 584 -11.15 -29.79 -6.49
N THR A 585 -11.91 -28.91 -7.15
CA THR A 585 -12.03 -28.90 -8.62
C THR A 585 -11.98 -27.49 -9.19
N ASN A 586 -10.87 -27.20 -9.85
CA ASN A 586 -10.77 -26.69 -11.23
C ASN A 586 -9.37 -27.04 -11.72
#